data_AF-T1AYS9-F1
#
_entry.id   AF-T1AYS9-F1
#
_cell.length_a   1.000
_cell.length_b   1.000
_cell.length_c   1.000
_cell.angle_alpha   90.00
_cell.angle_beta   90.00
_cell.angle_gamma   90.00
#
_symmetry.space_group_name_H-M   'P 1'
#
loop_
_entity.id
_entity.type
_entity.pdbx_description
1 polymer ?
#
loop_
_entity_poly.entity_id
_entity_poly.type
_entity_poly.pdbx_seq_one_letter_code
_entity_poly.pdbx_strand_id
1 'polypeptide(L)'
;MATKNPKSFMEAKIKARAMETSNIKNALVFNIGYTPGEILIRNELEKVTDDLADYVNLDLPRHIIIYGSKGSGKTLSALIIAKALRDTKSVHISM
;
A
#
# COMPACT_ATOMS: atom_id res chain seq x y z
N MET A 1 8.02 41.66 21.55
CA MET A 1 7.75 40.21 21.47
C MET A 1 8.35 39.54 22.70
N ALA A 2 7.56 38.81 23.48
CA ALA A 2 8.11 38.08 24.63
C ALA A 2 9.00 36.92 24.14
N THR A 3 10.25 36.88 24.59
CA THR A 3 11.16 35.77 24.38
C THR A 3 10.62 34.53 25.08
N LYS A 4 10.21 33.52 24.30
CA LYS A 4 9.73 32.23 24.83
C LYS A 4 10.91 31.27 24.97
N ASN A 5 11.00 30.57 26.09
CA ASN A 5 11.96 29.49 26.27
C ASN A 5 11.70 28.37 25.23
N PRO A 6 12.67 28.03 24.36
CA PRO A 6 12.48 27.03 23.30
C PRO A 6 12.00 25.67 23.79
N LYS A 7 12.46 25.20 24.97
CA LYS A 7 12.00 23.92 25.55
C LYS A 7 10.51 23.98 25.88
N SER A 8 10.07 25.00 26.61
CA SER A 8 8.68 25.16 27.00
C SER A 8 7.73 25.29 25.80
N PHE A 9 8.20 25.95 24.73
CA PHE A 9 7.44 26.08 23.48
C PHE A 9 7.30 24.74 22.76
N MET A 10 8.39 23.96 22.70
CA MET A 10 8.39 22.64 22.08
C MET A 10 7.50 21.66 22.87
N GLU A 11 7.60 21.63 24.20
CA GLU A 11 6.78 20.77 25.07
C GLU A 11 5.29 21.08 24.93
N ALA A 12 4.91 22.36 24.91
CA ALA A 12 3.53 22.77 24.69
C ALA A 12 3.00 22.31 23.32
N LYS A 13 3.84 22.40 22.27
CA LYS A 13 3.49 21.92 20.92
C LYS A 13 3.35 20.40 20.86
N ILE A 14 4.23 19.65 21.51
CA ILE A 14 4.16 18.18 21.58
C ILE A 14 2.87 17.75 22.28
N LYS A 15 2.53 18.35 23.43
CA LYS A 15 1.27 18.04 24.15
C LYS A 15 0.03 18.36 23.33
N ALA A 16 -0.02 19.53 22.68
CA ALA A 16 -1.16 19.90 21.84
C ALA A 16 -1.34 18.93 20.66
N ARG A 17 -0.24 18.57 19.97
CA ARG A 17 -0.27 17.59 18.87
C ARG A 17 -0.69 16.19 19.34
N ALA A 18 -0.21 15.75 20.51
CA ALA A 18 -0.60 14.45 21.07
C ALA A 18 -2.11 14.36 21.36
N MET A 19 -2.71 15.45 21.86
CA MET A 19 -4.17 15.53 22.05
C MET A 19 -4.91 15.50 20.71
N GLU A 20 -4.43 16.23 19.70
CA GLU A 20 -5.01 16.24 18.34
C GLU A 20 -4.96 14.87 17.66
N THR A 21 -3.87 14.10 17.86
CA THR A 21 -3.68 12.78 17.24
C THR A 21 -4.29 11.62 18.03
N SER A 22 -4.94 11.89 19.16
CA SER A 22 -5.50 10.86 20.06
C SER A 22 -6.62 10.02 19.42
N ASN A 23 -7.20 10.50 18.31
CA ASN A 23 -8.24 9.80 17.55
C ASN A 23 -7.68 8.79 16.52
N ILE A 24 -6.36 8.76 16.30
CA ILE A 24 -5.74 7.86 15.34
C ILE A 24 -5.72 6.43 15.90
N LYS A 25 -6.55 5.55 15.33
CA LYS A 25 -6.65 4.14 15.77
C LYS A 25 -5.44 3.29 15.37
N ASN A 26 -4.84 3.58 14.23
CA ASN A 26 -3.67 2.88 13.74
C ASN A 26 -2.77 3.86 12.97
N ALA A 27 -1.62 4.21 13.52
CA ALA A 27 -0.69 5.14 12.89
C ALA A 27 0.04 4.53 11.68
N LEU A 28 0.09 3.19 11.57
CA LEU A 28 0.81 2.50 10.50
C LEU A 28 0.21 2.77 9.12
N VAL A 29 -1.10 3.05 9.03
CA VAL A 29 -1.77 3.33 7.74
C VAL A 29 -1.29 4.63 7.09
N PHE A 30 -0.65 5.53 7.86
CA PHE A 30 -0.06 6.76 7.35
C PHE A 30 1.40 6.59 6.91
N ASN A 31 1.99 5.41 7.15
CA ASN A 31 3.31 5.09 6.62
C ASN A 31 3.21 4.90 5.11
N ILE A 32 4.05 5.61 4.35
CA ILE A 32 4.10 5.54 2.89
C ILE A 32 4.41 4.12 2.39
N GLY A 33 5.18 3.35 3.17
CA GLY A 33 5.50 1.95 2.87
C GLY A 33 4.44 0.94 3.31
N TYR A 34 3.35 1.39 3.95
CA TYR A 34 2.30 0.48 4.39
C TYR A 34 1.53 -0.08 3.19
N THR A 35 1.50 -1.40 3.11
CA THR A 35 0.70 -2.12 2.11
C THR A 35 -0.50 -2.74 2.84
N PRO A 36 -1.75 -2.33 2.55
CA PRO A 36 -2.93 -2.92 3.14
C PRO A 36 -3.08 -4.40 2.72
N GLY A 37 -3.71 -5.20 3.59
CA GLY A 37 -3.97 -6.62 3.32
C GLY A 37 -5.03 -6.84 2.24
N GLU A 38 -5.99 -5.92 2.12
CA GLU A 38 -7.04 -5.93 1.11
C GLU A 38 -7.09 -4.58 0.40
N ILE A 39 -7.37 -4.59 -0.91
CA ILE A 39 -7.63 -3.38 -1.68
C ILE A 39 -8.95 -3.49 -2.41
N LEU A 40 -9.50 -2.33 -2.73
CA LEU A 40 -10.55 -2.24 -3.74
C LEU A 40 -9.95 -2.68 -5.08
N ILE A 41 -10.45 -3.79 -5.62
CA ILE A 41 -10.09 -4.24 -6.97
C ILE A 41 -10.63 -3.21 -7.95
N ARG A 42 -9.73 -2.65 -8.75
CA ARG A 42 -10.08 -1.71 -9.81
C ARG A 42 -10.19 -2.46 -11.12
N ASN A 43 -11.04 -1.98 -12.03
CA ASN A 43 -11.24 -2.61 -13.33
C ASN A 43 -9.93 -2.75 -14.13
N GLU A 44 -8.96 -1.85 -13.95
CA GLU A 44 -7.66 -1.99 -14.64
C GLU A 44 -6.86 -3.22 -14.19
N LEU A 45 -7.16 -3.79 -13.02
CA LEU A 45 -6.54 -5.02 -12.51
C LEU A 45 -7.12 -6.29 -13.12
N GLU A 46 -8.31 -6.25 -13.69
CA GLU A 46 -8.91 -7.42 -14.36
C GLU A 46 -7.99 -7.90 -15.48
N LYS A 47 -7.59 -6.98 -16.37
CA LYS A 47 -6.73 -7.28 -17.51
C LYS A 47 -5.35 -7.81 -17.11
N VAL A 48 -4.78 -7.26 -16.03
CA VAL A 48 -3.50 -7.73 -15.48
C VAL A 48 -3.65 -9.13 -14.89
N THR A 49 -4.78 -9.41 -14.24
CA THR A 49 -5.09 -10.72 -13.67
C THR A 49 -5.29 -11.77 -14.76
N ASP A 50 -5.97 -11.43 -15.85
CA ASP A 50 -6.16 -12.33 -17.01
C ASP A 50 -4.83 -12.72 -17.64
N ASP A 51 -3.94 -11.74 -17.91
CA ASP A 51 -2.61 -11.99 -18.45
C ASP A 51 -1.75 -12.89 -17.53
N LEU A 52 -1.91 -12.74 -16.21
CA LEU A 52 -1.24 -13.58 -15.22
C LEU A 52 -1.85 -14.97 -15.12
N ALA A 53 -3.17 -15.10 -15.27
CA ALA A 53 -3.85 -16.40 -15.32
C ALA A 53 -3.39 -17.20 -16.55
N ASP A 54 -3.28 -16.55 -17.71
CA ASP A 54 -2.72 -17.13 -18.91
C ASP A 54 -1.28 -17.62 -18.68
N TYR A 55 -0.45 -16.84 -17.99
CA TYR A 55 0.90 -17.27 -17.62
C TYR A 55 0.89 -18.51 -16.72
N VAL A 56 0.00 -18.59 -15.72
CA VAL A 56 -0.09 -19.75 -14.84
C VAL A 56 -0.56 -21.00 -15.58
N ASN A 57 -1.53 -20.85 -16.48
CA ASN A 57 -2.16 -21.98 -17.18
C ASN A 57 -1.34 -22.47 -18.38
N LEU A 58 -0.67 -21.57 -19.10
CA LEU A 58 -0.01 -21.87 -20.38
C LEU A 58 1.53 -21.83 -20.28
N ASP A 59 2.08 -21.46 -19.12
CA ASP A 59 3.51 -21.23 -18.88
C ASP A 59 4.16 -20.25 -19.87
N LEU A 60 3.35 -19.35 -20.44
CA LEU A 60 3.79 -18.40 -21.46
C LEU A 60 4.10 -17.04 -20.81
N PRO A 61 5.37 -16.61 -20.74
CA PRO A 61 5.73 -15.34 -20.12
C PRO A 61 5.19 -14.16 -20.92
N ARG A 62 4.55 -13.21 -20.23
CA ARG A 62 4.10 -11.94 -20.81
C ARG A 62 4.77 -10.76 -20.12
N HIS A 63 5.15 -9.76 -20.93
CA HIS A 63 5.65 -8.49 -20.43
C HIS A 63 4.49 -7.52 -20.24
N ILE A 64 4.27 -7.05 -19.01
CA ILE A 64 3.17 -6.16 -18.65
C ILE A 64 3.74 -4.77 -18.32
N ILE A 65 3.12 -3.73 -18.89
CA ILE A 65 3.47 -2.32 -18.61
C ILE A 65 2.24 -1.64 -17.99
N ILE A 66 2.41 -1.05 -16.80
CA ILE A 66 1.36 -0.28 -16.11
C ILE A 66 1.74 1.20 -16.13
N TYR A 67 0.95 2.03 -16.81
CA TYR A 67 1.16 3.48 -16.95
C TYR A 67 0.01 4.29 -16.32
N GLY A 68 0.29 5.55 -15.94
CA GLY A 68 -0.69 6.43 -15.29
C GLY A 68 -0.06 7.53 -14.43
N SER A 69 -0.87 8.49 -13.97
CA SER A 69 -0.43 9.66 -13.18
C SER A 69 0.20 9.30 -11.83
N LYS A 70 0.98 10.20 -11.21
CA LYS A 70 1.52 9.99 -9.85
C LYS A 70 0.38 9.83 -8.84
N GLY A 71 0.49 8.88 -7.93
CA GLY A 71 -0.55 8.62 -6.92
C GLY A 71 -1.74 7.79 -7.39
N SER A 72 -1.79 7.36 -8.66
CA SER A 72 -2.85 6.48 -9.18
C SER A 72 -2.81 5.03 -8.69
N GLY A 73 -1.92 4.68 -7.76
CA GLY A 73 -1.89 3.33 -7.16
C GLY A 73 -1.14 2.25 -7.95
N LYS A 74 -0.46 2.58 -9.07
CA LYS A 74 0.28 1.60 -9.91
C LYS A 74 1.19 0.64 -9.13
N THR A 75 2.04 1.19 -8.26
CA THR A 75 2.99 0.41 -7.45
C THR A 75 2.25 -0.50 -6.46
N LEU A 76 1.23 0.04 -5.79
CA LEU A 76 0.43 -0.71 -4.82
C LEU A 76 -0.29 -1.89 -5.48
N SER A 77 -0.93 -1.62 -6.62
CA SER A 77 -1.61 -2.62 -7.45
C SER A 77 -0.67 -3.75 -7.87
N ALA A 78 0.51 -3.43 -8.41
CA ALA A 78 1.49 -4.44 -8.83
C ALA A 78 1.97 -5.30 -7.65
N LEU A 79 2.27 -4.69 -6.49
CA LEU A 79 2.72 -5.41 -5.31
C LEU A 79 1.66 -6.37 -4.78
N ILE A 80 0.39 -5.94 -4.77
CA ILE A 80 -0.71 -6.77 -4.26
C ILE A 80 -1.01 -7.93 -5.18
N ILE A 81 -1.09 -7.73 -6.50
CA ILE A 81 -1.30 -8.83 -7.44
C ILE A 81 -0.13 -9.82 -7.37
N ALA A 82 1.12 -9.33 -7.33
CA ALA A 82 2.28 -10.19 -7.20
C ALA A 82 2.32 -10.95 -5.87
N LYS A 83 1.74 -10.39 -4.80
CA LYS A 83 1.56 -11.07 -3.52
C LYS A 83 0.44 -12.12 -3.61
N ALA A 84 -0.72 -11.76 -4.17
CA ALA A 84 -1.84 -12.67 -4.37
C ALA A 84 -1.45 -13.89 -5.22
N LEU A 85 -0.72 -13.68 -6.31
CA LEU A 85 -0.20 -14.76 -7.17
C LEU A 85 0.74 -15.71 -6.42
N ARG A 86 1.62 -15.17 -5.56
CA ARG A 86 2.49 -16.00 -4.70
C ARG A 86 1.69 -16.80 -3.70
N ASP A 87 0.71 -16.16 -3.06
CA ASP A 87 -0.16 -16.76 -2.07
C ASP A 87 -1.12 -17.81 -2.69
N THR A 88 -1.40 -17.76 -4.01
CA THR A 88 -2.15 -18.81 -4.73
C THR A 88 -1.27 -19.95 -5.23
N LYS A 89 -0.06 -19.67 -5.72
CA LYS A 89 0.87 -20.75 -6.14
C LYS A 89 1.30 -21.64 -4.95
N SER A 90 1.41 -21.09 -3.74
CA SER A 90 1.68 -21.89 -2.54
C SER A 90 0.56 -22.89 -2.20
N VAL A 91 -0.69 -22.60 -2.60
CA VAL A 91 -1.82 -23.53 -2.45
C VAL A 91 -1.72 -24.70 -3.44
N HIS A 92 -1.18 -24.47 -4.65
CA HIS A 92 -1.07 -25.51 -5.68
C HIS A 92 0.07 -26.53 -5.43
N ILE A 93 1.07 -26.19 -4.62
CA ILE A 93 2.19 -27.10 -4.28
C ILE A 93 1.87 -27.95 -3.04
N SER A 94 0.79 -27.62 -2.31
CA SER A 94 0.44 -28.27 -1.04
C SER A 94 -0.70 -29.29 -1.16
N MET A 95 -1.10 -29.69 -2.37
CA MET A 95 -2.17 -30.65 -2.63
C MET A 95 -1.65 -31.91 -3.31
#